data_AF-A0A372FRN4-F1
#
_entry.id   AF-A0A372FRN4-F1
#
_cell.length_a   1.000
_cell.length_b   1.000
_cell.length_c   1.000
_cell.angle_alpha   90.00
_cell.angle_beta   90.00
_cell.angle_gamma   90.00
#
_symmetry.space_group_name_H-M   'P 1'
#
loop_
_entity.id
_entity.type
_entity.pdbx_description
1 polymer ?
#
loop_
_entity_poly.entity_id
_entity_poly.type
_entity_poly.pdbx_seq_one_letter_code
_entity_poly.pdbx_strand_id
1 'polypeptide(L)'
;MREYTNLQWPEAPFGADQRPFGRQRDMLAAFALAWANQPDEGPLPVAAATVYLGVRRHGSAYEVGEESLSIGFRADVVEDRTEIPELLRLTDRALTRARRHAAILAGHRLGDDLSRMATLSAVPLRGAAGVLATWVNRAAKQRGMALMVDTSVEASDTGADLDMPLEPLHRPLPQCPACAAETGRYVLGRGLAIGLTAAVHAGRYRWEGAFRVTDAVDRAAWDVLEVSGTEHHAHDTAHPKDARAAQ
;
A
#
# COMPACT_ATOMS: atom_id res chain seq x y z
N MET A 1 -0.59 -6.60 -15.67
CA MET A 1 -0.79 -5.87 -14.41
C MET A 1 0.24 -6.43 -13.49
N ARG A 2 1.05 -5.55 -12.90
CA ARG A 2 2.17 -5.96 -12.08
C ARG A 2 1.79 -5.93 -10.60
N GLU A 3 1.95 -7.06 -9.93
CA GLU A 3 1.69 -7.19 -8.49
C GLU A 3 3.00 -7.19 -7.71
N TYR A 4 3.03 -6.42 -6.63
CA TYR A 4 4.10 -6.39 -5.64
C TYR A 4 3.50 -6.72 -4.27
N THR A 5 3.95 -7.80 -3.66
CA THR A 5 3.41 -8.25 -2.38
C THR A 5 4.45 -9.02 -1.59
N ASN A 6 4.53 -8.75 -0.29
CA ASN A 6 5.29 -9.58 0.65
C ASN A 6 4.38 -10.50 1.49
N LEU A 7 3.10 -10.59 1.11
CA LEU A 7 2.15 -11.48 1.76
C LEU A 7 2.39 -12.92 1.29
N GLN A 8 2.71 -13.79 2.22
CA GLN A 8 2.80 -15.24 1.98
C GLN A 8 1.43 -15.92 1.79
N TRP A 9 0.35 -15.15 1.62
CA TRP A 9 -1.03 -15.65 1.53
C TRP A 9 -1.76 -15.00 0.35
N PRO A 10 -2.60 -15.75 -0.37
CA PRO A 10 -3.14 -15.28 -1.64
C PRO A 10 -4.19 -14.16 -1.55
N GLU A 11 -4.76 -13.82 -0.37
CA GLU A 11 -5.96 -12.95 -0.37
C GLU A 11 -6.14 -11.91 0.76
N ALA A 12 -5.62 -12.10 1.99
CA ALA A 12 -5.51 -11.04 3.04
C ALA A 12 -4.97 -11.62 4.37
N PRO A 13 -4.32 -10.81 5.23
CA PRO A 13 -3.78 -11.27 6.52
C PRO A 13 -4.79 -11.30 7.68
N PHE A 14 -6.08 -10.99 7.45
CA PHE A 14 -7.06 -10.80 8.55
C PHE A 14 -7.56 -12.10 9.22
N GLY A 15 -7.13 -13.27 8.74
CA GLY A 15 -7.59 -14.57 9.20
C GLY A 15 -6.45 -15.39 9.81
N ALA A 16 -6.20 -15.18 11.11
CA ALA A 16 -5.50 -16.16 11.93
C ALA A 16 -6.35 -17.41 12.21
N ASP A 17 -7.59 -17.47 11.70
CA ASP A 17 -8.54 -18.59 11.85
C ASP A 17 -7.98 -19.95 11.38
N GLN A 18 -6.88 -19.96 10.62
CA GLN A 18 -6.19 -21.17 10.17
C GLN A 18 -5.01 -21.61 11.06
N ARG A 19 -4.70 -20.91 12.15
CA ARG A 19 -3.62 -21.33 13.07
C ARG A 19 -4.23 -22.03 14.30
N PRO A 20 -3.98 -23.33 14.51
CA PRO A 20 -4.49 -24.03 15.69
C PRO A 20 -4.03 -23.43 17.04
N PHE A 21 -2.98 -22.59 17.04
CA PHE A 21 -2.44 -21.94 18.24
C PHE A 21 -2.04 -20.46 18.03
N GLY A 22 -2.57 -19.80 16.99
CA GLY A 22 -2.22 -18.40 16.68
C GLY A 22 -3.10 -17.40 17.42
N ARG A 23 -2.52 -16.46 18.17
CA ARG A 23 -3.28 -15.36 18.76
C ARG A 23 -3.77 -14.43 17.64
N GLN A 24 -5.09 -14.18 17.59
CA GLN A 24 -5.67 -13.22 16.66
C GLN A 24 -5.02 -11.85 16.88
N ARG A 25 -4.36 -11.33 15.84
CA ARG A 25 -3.70 -10.02 15.88
C ARG A 25 -4.64 -9.00 15.23
N ASP A 26 -4.91 -7.92 15.95
CA ASP A 26 -5.65 -6.81 15.38
C ASP A 26 -4.77 -6.12 14.34
N MET A 27 -5.35 -5.83 13.17
CA MET A 27 -4.64 -5.25 12.04
C MET A 27 -5.30 -3.93 11.64
N LEU A 28 -4.47 -2.94 11.34
CA LEU A 28 -4.84 -1.77 10.56
C LEU A 28 -4.65 -2.09 9.08
N ALA A 29 -5.55 -1.61 8.23
CA ALA A 29 -5.44 -1.68 6.78
C ALA A 29 -5.55 -0.28 6.18
N ALA A 30 -4.49 0.19 5.55
CA ALA A 30 -4.43 1.48 4.90
C ALA A 30 -4.50 1.33 3.38
N PHE A 31 -5.31 2.15 2.73
CA PHE A 31 -5.52 2.15 1.30
C PHE A 31 -4.96 3.42 0.68
N ALA A 32 -4.22 3.26 -0.42
CA ALA A 32 -3.77 4.37 -1.27
C ALA A 32 -4.03 4.03 -2.73
N LEU A 33 -4.54 4.98 -3.49
CA LEU A 33 -4.64 4.91 -4.94
C LEU A 33 -3.79 6.00 -5.58
N ALA A 34 -3.24 5.70 -6.75
CA ALA A 34 -2.57 6.64 -7.62
C ALA A 34 -3.39 6.80 -8.90
N TRP A 35 -3.55 8.04 -9.36
CA TRP A 35 -4.37 8.39 -10.52
C TRP A 35 -3.53 9.12 -11.56
N ALA A 36 -3.67 8.73 -12.82
CA ALA A 36 -3.25 9.51 -13.97
C ALA A 36 -4.35 10.50 -14.34
N ASN A 37 -3.96 11.73 -14.66
CA ASN A 37 -4.84 12.62 -15.41
C ASN A 37 -4.58 12.39 -16.89
N GLN A 38 -5.64 12.19 -17.66
CA GLN A 38 -5.57 12.23 -19.12
C GLN A 38 -6.30 13.48 -19.60
N PRO A 39 -5.71 14.29 -20.49
CA PRO A 39 -6.31 15.52 -20.97
C PRO A 39 -7.75 15.34 -21.50
N ASP A 40 -8.02 14.21 -22.17
CA ASP A 40 -9.25 14.00 -22.93
C ASP A 40 -10.19 12.91 -22.34
N GLU A 41 -9.69 12.07 -21.44
CA GLU A 41 -10.41 10.86 -20.96
C GLU A 41 -10.72 10.87 -19.46
N GLY A 42 -10.34 11.94 -18.76
CA GLY A 42 -10.53 12.06 -17.32
C GLY A 42 -9.50 11.25 -16.50
N PRO A 43 -9.69 11.16 -15.16
CA PRO A 43 -8.73 10.50 -14.29
C PRO A 43 -8.86 8.96 -14.37
N LEU A 44 -7.73 8.27 -14.49
CA LEU A 44 -7.65 6.80 -14.52
C LEU A 44 -6.80 6.28 -13.36
N PRO A 45 -7.20 5.20 -12.67
CA PRO A 45 -6.38 4.63 -11.62
C PRO A 45 -5.22 3.87 -12.26
N VAL A 46 -4.00 4.17 -11.84
CA VAL A 46 -2.76 3.54 -12.36
C VAL A 46 -2.13 2.58 -11.36
N ALA A 47 -2.43 2.75 -10.07
CA ALA A 47 -2.00 1.81 -9.05
C ALA A 47 -2.91 1.88 -7.81
N ALA A 48 -2.95 0.80 -7.06
CA ALA A 48 -3.53 0.75 -5.73
C ALA A 48 -2.62 -0.03 -4.79
N ALA A 49 -2.55 0.39 -3.53
CA ALA A 49 -1.88 -0.34 -2.47
C ALA A 49 -2.80 -0.55 -1.28
N THR A 50 -2.66 -1.72 -0.65
CA THR A 50 -3.14 -1.99 0.69
C THR A 50 -1.97 -2.34 1.59
N VAL A 51 -1.77 -1.55 2.65
CA VAL A 51 -0.73 -1.77 3.67
C VAL A 51 -1.39 -2.25 4.96
N TYR A 52 -0.82 -3.29 5.56
CA TYR A 52 -1.30 -3.97 6.75
C TYR A 52 -0.30 -3.80 7.90
N LEU A 53 -0.76 -3.21 9.00
CA LEU A 53 0.06 -2.95 10.19
C LEU A 53 -0.56 -3.63 11.41
N GLY A 54 0.24 -4.35 12.19
CA GLY A 54 -0.25 -4.99 13.41
C GLY A 54 -0.47 -3.96 14.51
N VAL A 55 -1.70 -3.82 15.01
CA VAL A 55 -2.04 -2.88 16.09
C VAL A 55 -2.44 -3.62 17.36
N ARG A 56 -2.26 -2.98 18.52
CA ARG A 56 -2.73 -3.53 19.81
C ARG A 56 -4.12 -3.00 20.10
N ARG A 57 -5.05 -3.88 20.50
CA ARG A 57 -6.42 -3.49 20.89
C ARG A 57 -6.51 -2.63 22.14
N HIS A 58 -5.63 -2.92 23.10
CA HIS A 58 -5.63 -2.34 24.44
C HIS A 58 -4.21 -1.95 24.84
N GLY A 59 -4.12 -0.98 25.76
CA GLY A 59 -2.87 -0.44 26.26
C GLY A 59 -2.52 0.92 25.66
N SER A 60 -1.43 1.50 26.16
CA SER A 60 -0.84 2.71 25.61
C SER A 60 -0.29 2.46 24.20
N ALA A 61 -0.14 3.55 23.44
CA ALA A 61 0.62 3.54 22.20
C ALA A 61 1.98 2.87 22.43
N TYR A 62 2.36 1.96 21.53
CA TYR A 62 3.68 1.32 21.62
C TYR A 62 4.64 1.97 20.65
N GLU A 63 5.92 1.93 21.03
CA GLU A 63 7.00 2.55 20.27
C GLU A 63 7.35 1.71 19.05
N VAL A 64 7.36 2.33 17.89
CA VAL A 64 7.78 1.73 16.63
C VAL A 64 9.01 2.46 16.11
N GLY A 65 9.91 1.71 15.50
CA GLY A 65 11.02 2.24 14.71
C GLY A 65 10.99 1.60 13.33
N GLU A 66 11.74 2.17 12.40
CA GLU A 66 11.81 1.71 11.01
C GLU A 66 12.24 0.24 10.92
N GLU A 67 13.17 -0.18 11.78
CA GLU A 67 13.71 -1.54 11.81
C GLU A 67 12.79 -2.54 12.55
N SER A 68 11.93 -2.06 13.44
CA SER A 68 11.06 -2.91 14.27
C SER A 68 9.64 -3.03 13.72
N LEU A 69 9.27 -2.18 12.75
CA LEU A 69 7.95 -2.21 12.13
C LEU A 69 7.85 -3.34 11.10
N SER A 70 7.04 -4.34 11.42
CA SER A 70 6.65 -5.36 10.44
C SER A 70 5.49 -4.84 9.57
N ILE A 71 5.73 -4.80 8.27
CA ILE A 71 4.80 -4.29 7.26
C ILE A 71 4.38 -5.46 6.36
N GLY A 72 3.07 -5.71 6.26
CA GLY A 72 2.52 -6.54 5.19
C GLY A 72 1.92 -5.64 4.11
N PHE A 73 2.07 -5.95 2.83
CA PHE A 73 1.48 -5.12 1.78
C PHE A 73 1.13 -5.90 0.51
N ARG A 74 0.22 -5.30 -0.26
CA ARG A 74 -0.03 -5.61 -1.67
C ARG A 74 -0.11 -4.30 -2.43
N ALA A 75 0.56 -4.20 -3.56
CA ALA A 75 0.39 -3.12 -4.51
C ALA A 75 0.22 -3.68 -5.92
N ASP A 76 -0.80 -3.21 -6.62
CA ASP A 76 -1.11 -3.58 -7.98
C ASP A 76 -0.92 -2.34 -8.87
N VAL A 77 -0.13 -2.48 -9.93
CA VAL A 77 0.20 -1.41 -10.88
C VAL A 77 -0.28 -1.80 -12.27
N VAL A 78 -1.05 -0.91 -12.89
CA VAL A 78 -1.60 -1.06 -14.24
C VAL A 78 -0.48 -0.79 -15.25
N GLU A 79 -0.21 -1.76 -16.11
CA GLU A 79 0.72 -1.62 -17.24
C GLU A 79 -0.05 -1.36 -18.55
N ASP A 80 -1.30 -1.84 -18.62
CA ASP A 80 -2.20 -1.62 -19.77
C ASP A 80 -3.60 -1.21 -19.30
N ARG A 81 -4.26 -0.30 -20.02
CA ARG A 81 -5.58 0.23 -19.65
C ARG A 81 -6.67 -0.85 -19.53
N THR A 82 -6.54 -1.96 -20.27
CA THR A 82 -7.47 -3.11 -20.19
C THR A 82 -7.45 -3.80 -18.83
N GLU A 83 -6.47 -3.50 -17.98
CA GLU A 83 -6.29 -4.08 -16.64
C GLU A 83 -7.00 -3.29 -15.54
N ILE A 84 -7.51 -2.09 -15.85
CA ILE A 84 -8.22 -1.24 -14.89
C ILE A 84 -9.40 -1.97 -14.23
N PRO A 85 -10.27 -2.71 -14.95
CA PRO A 85 -11.36 -3.47 -14.31
C PRO A 85 -10.86 -4.46 -13.26
N GLU A 86 -9.70 -5.07 -13.49
CA GLU A 86 -9.09 -6.01 -12.54
C GLU A 86 -8.53 -5.31 -11.31
N LEU A 87 -7.86 -4.16 -11.48
CA LEU A 87 -7.40 -3.32 -10.38
C LEU A 87 -8.59 -2.91 -9.47
N LEU A 88 -9.70 -2.47 -10.07
CA LEU A 88 -10.90 -2.09 -9.34
C LEU A 88 -11.49 -3.27 -8.57
N ARG A 89 -11.54 -4.46 -9.18
CA ARG A 89 -12.05 -5.69 -8.56
C ARG A 89 -11.20 -6.13 -7.36
N LEU A 90 -9.87 -6.09 -7.49
CA LEU A 90 -8.94 -6.46 -6.41
C LEU A 90 -9.03 -5.48 -5.25
N THR A 91 -9.08 -4.18 -5.55
CA THR A 91 -9.25 -3.13 -4.54
C THR A 91 -10.59 -3.28 -3.81
N ASP A 92 -11.69 -3.54 -4.52
CA ASP A 92 -13.02 -3.78 -3.94
C ASP A 92 -13.04 -4.99 -2.99
N ARG A 93 -12.34 -6.06 -3.36
CA ARG A 93 -12.20 -7.25 -2.53
C ARG A 93 -11.43 -6.95 -1.24
N ALA A 94 -10.33 -6.21 -1.35
CA ALA A 94 -9.53 -5.80 -0.19
C ALA A 94 -10.35 -4.91 0.76
N LEU A 95 -11.10 -3.94 0.23
CA LEU A 95 -12.01 -3.07 1.00
C LEU A 95 -13.11 -3.87 1.72
N THR A 96 -13.71 -4.85 1.03
CA THR A 96 -14.73 -5.73 1.62
C THR A 96 -14.20 -6.43 2.88
N ARG A 97 -12.98 -6.96 2.80
CA ARG A 97 -12.33 -7.68 3.91
C ARG A 97 -11.91 -6.73 5.02
N ALA A 98 -11.21 -5.64 4.67
CA ALA A 98 -10.72 -4.67 5.63
C ALA A 98 -11.87 -4.07 6.45
N ARG A 99 -12.99 -3.73 5.81
CA ARG A 99 -14.17 -3.18 6.49
C ARG A 99 -14.69 -4.08 7.61
N ARG A 100 -14.65 -5.41 7.41
CA ARG A 100 -15.21 -6.39 8.36
C ARG A 100 -14.20 -6.90 9.38
N HIS A 101 -12.93 -7.01 9.00
CA HIS A 101 -11.95 -7.75 9.80
C HIS A 101 -10.77 -6.91 10.29
N ALA A 102 -10.53 -5.74 9.71
CA ALA A 102 -9.52 -4.84 10.26
C ALA A 102 -10.03 -4.21 11.57
N ALA A 103 -9.12 -3.94 12.50
CA ALA A 103 -9.42 -3.09 13.65
C ALA A 103 -9.58 -1.62 13.20
N ILE A 104 -8.79 -1.20 12.22
CA ILE A 104 -8.80 0.14 11.63
C ILE A 104 -8.71 0.01 10.10
N LEU A 105 -9.56 0.72 9.37
CA LEU A 105 -9.45 0.95 7.93
C LEU A 105 -9.11 2.42 7.73
N ALA A 106 -7.96 2.69 7.15
CA ALA A 106 -7.44 4.03 6.95
C ALA A 106 -7.38 4.41 5.46
N GLY A 107 -7.62 5.68 5.20
CA GLY A 107 -7.47 6.30 3.88
C GLY A 107 -7.11 7.77 4.01
N HIS A 108 -6.79 8.40 2.88
CA HIS A 108 -6.62 9.85 2.80
C HIS A 108 -7.49 10.37 1.67
N ARG A 109 -8.59 11.04 2.02
CA ARG A 109 -9.67 11.41 1.09
C ARG A 109 -10.22 10.20 0.33
N LEU A 110 -10.23 9.04 0.98
CA LEU A 110 -10.58 7.77 0.33
C LEU A 110 -12.00 7.79 -0.26
N GLY A 111 -12.93 8.56 0.32
CA GLY A 111 -14.27 8.75 -0.26
C GLY A 111 -14.25 9.28 -1.71
N ASP A 112 -13.30 10.16 -2.05
CA ASP A 112 -13.14 10.69 -3.41
C ASP A 112 -12.66 9.57 -4.35
N ASP A 113 -11.67 8.78 -3.92
CA ASP A 113 -11.15 7.64 -4.68
C ASP A 113 -12.25 6.59 -4.92
N LEU A 114 -13.01 6.23 -3.89
CA LEU A 114 -14.09 5.24 -3.99
C LEU A 114 -15.20 5.71 -4.93
N SER A 115 -15.52 7.01 -4.92
CA SER A 115 -16.52 7.59 -5.82
C SER A 115 -16.05 7.53 -7.27
N ARG A 116 -14.76 7.85 -7.53
CA ARG A 116 -14.16 7.73 -8.87
C ARG A 116 -14.13 6.28 -9.36
N MET A 117 -13.76 5.33 -8.49
CA MET A 117 -13.80 3.90 -8.81
C MET A 117 -15.20 3.46 -9.23
N ALA A 118 -16.23 3.92 -8.52
CA ALA A 118 -17.62 3.59 -8.84
C ALA A 118 -18.06 4.14 -10.20
N THR A 119 -17.60 5.35 -10.58
CA THR A 119 -17.88 5.93 -11.90
C THR A 119 -17.21 5.17 -13.05
N LEU A 120 -16.00 4.64 -12.83
CA LEU A 120 -15.24 3.91 -13.86
C LEU A 120 -15.65 2.44 -14.03
N SER A 121 -16.25 1.84 -13.00
CA SER A 121 -16.58 0.42 -13.03
C SER A 121 -17.85 0.14 -13.82
N ALA A 122 -17.78 -0.79 -14.78
CA ALA A 122 -18.97 -1.31 -15.47
C ALA A 122 -19.81 -2.25 -14.58
N VAL A 123 -19.26 -2.72 -13.46
CA VAL A 123 -19.93 -3.63 -12.52
C VAL A 123 -20.00 -3.03 -11.11
N PRO A 124 -21.01 -3.38 -10.30
CA PRO A 124 -21.10 -2.86 -8.93
C PRO A 124 -19.93 -3.29 -8.03
N LEU A 125 -19.22 -2.31 -7.47
CA LEU A 125 -18.14 -2.50 -6.49
C LEU A 125 -18.71 -2.49 -5.07
N ARG A 126 -19.05 -3.67 -4.54
CA ARG A 126 -19.79 -3.82 -3.27
C ARG A 126 -18.96 -3.43 -2.05
N GLY A 127 -17.66 -3.68 -2.07
CA GLY A 127 -16.71 -3.24 -1.05
C GLY A 127 -16.60 -1.73 -1.01
N ALA A 128 -16.34 -1.09 -2.14
CA ALA A 128 -16.24 0.35 -2.29
C ALA A 128 -17.52 1.06 -1.89
N ALA A 129 -18.67 0.64 -2.44
CA ALA A 129 -19.97 1.19 -2.04
C ALA A 129 -20.25 1.00 -0.54
N GLY A 130 -19.89 -0.18 -0.02
CA GLY A 130 -20.06 -0.51 1.38
C GLY A 130 -19.18 0.30 2.33
N VAL A 131 -17.96 0.65 1.92
CA VAL A 131 -17.07 1.55 2.68
C VAL A 131 -17.55 2.98 2.56
N LEU A 132 -17.92 3.44 1.35
CA LEU A 132 -18.40 4.80 1.11
C LEU A 132 -19.65 5.14 1.94
N ALA A 133 -20.62 4.22 2.02
CA ALA A 133 -21.83 4.39 2.83
C ALA A 133 -21.53 4.62 4.32
N THR A 134 -20.51 3.96 4.85
CA THR A 134 -20.04 4.14 6.23
C THR A 134 -19.06 5.29 6.38
N TRP A 135 -18.34 5.67 5.32
CA TRP A 135 -17.29 6.70 5.34
C TRP A 135 -17.85 8.08 5.70
N VAL A 136 -19.07 8.40 5.26
CA VAL A 136 -19.75 9.66 5.59
C VAL A 136 -19.98 9.80 7.11
N ASN A 137 -20.28 8.70 7.78
CA ASN A 137 -20.55 8.64 9.22
C ASN A 137 -19.42 7.94 9.99
N ARG A 138 -18.18 8.01 9.49
CA ARG A 138 -17.02 7.25 10.00
C ARG A 138 -16.70 7.49 11.48
N ALA A 139 -17.07 8.65 12.02
CA ALA A 139 -16.94 8.95 13.45
C ALA A 139 -17.77 8.02 14.34
N ALA A 140 -18.88 7.47 13.84
CA ALA A 140 -19.74 6.56 14.57
C ALA A 140 -19.28 5.10 14.37
N LYS A 141 -18.44 4.61 15.29
CA LYS A 141 -17.96 3.22 15.24
C LYS A 141 -19.13 2.22 15.33
N GLN A 142 -19.27 1.37 14.31
CA GLN A 142 -20.24 0.29 14.27
C GLN A 142 -19.68 -1.01 14.87
N ARG A 143 -20.54 -1.79 15.55
CA ARG A 143 -20.16 -3.09 16.10
C ARG A 143 -19.82 -4.07 14.97
N GLY A 144 -18.68 -4.75 15.08
CA GLY A 144 -18.23 -5.73 14.08
C GLY A 144 -17.71 -5.13 12.77
N MET A 145 -17.41 -3.84 12.76
CA MET A 145 -16.79 -3.13 11.65
C MET A 145 -15.49 -2.48 12.11
N ALA A 146 -14.58 -2.25 11.16
CA ALA A 146 -13.37 -1.48 11.39
C ALA A 146 -13.68 -0.04 11.83
N LEU A 147 -12.84 0.53 12.68
CA LEU A 147 -12.81 1.99 12.85
C LEU A 147 -12.31 2.61 11.53
N MET A 148 -13.06 3.55 10.98
CA MET A 148 -12.69 4.23 9.74
C MET A 148 -12.00 5.55 10.05
N VAL A 149 -10.82 5.76 9.47
CA VAL A 149 -10.03 6.97 9.66
C VAL A 149 -9.71 7.56 8.29
N ASP A 150 -10.19 8.78 8.05
CA ASP A 150 -9.76 9.63 6.95
C ASP A 150 -8.69 10.59 7.46
N THR A 151 -7.44 10.31 7.07
CA THR A 151 -6.29 11.06 7.56
C THR A 151 -6.29 12.52 7.12
N SER A 152 -7.05 12.89 6.08
CA SER A 152 -7.19 14.30 5.68
C SER A 152 -8.15 15.11 6.57
N VAL A 153 -8.95 14.44 7.42
CA VAL A 153 -9.96 15.08 8.26
C VAL A 153 -9.70 14.78 9.73
N GLU A 154 -9.70 13.50 10.13
CA GLU A 154 -9.56 13.14 11.54
C GLU A 154 -8.12 13.28 12.03
N ALA A 155 -7.15 13.07 11.14
CA ALA A 155 -5.74 13.10 11.46
C ALA A 155 -4.98 14.30 10.85
N SER A 156 -5.69 15.34 10.39
CA SER A 156 -5.07 16.51 9.75
C SER A 156 -4.04 17.20 10.65
N ASP A 157 -4.34 17.24 11.96
CA ASP A 157 -3.51 17.88 12.98
C ASP A 157 -2.68 16.84 13.75
N THR A 158 -2.68 15.58 13.30
CA THR A 158 -1.86 14.54 13.90
C THR A 158 -0.42 14.81 13.51
N GLY A 159 0.41 15.16 14.50
CA GLY A 159 1.84 15.44 14.34
C GLY A 159 2.71 14.20 14.04
N ALA A 160 2.22 13.29 13.20
CA ALA A 160 3.03 12.20 12.68
C ALA A 160 4.09 12.82 11.74
N ASP A 161 5.30 12.98 12.24
CA ASP A 161 6.44 13.47 11.47
C ASP A 161 6.93 12.35 10.53
N LEU A 162 6.62 12.49 9.24
CA LEU A 162 6.87 11.51 8.18
C LEU A 162 7.58 12.19 7.01
N ASP A 163 8.50 11.47 6.35
CA ASP A 163 9.18 11.94 5.12
C ASP A 163 8.34 11.76 3.84
N MET A 164 7.16 11.14 3.93
CA MET A 164 6.27 10.84 2.80
C MET A 164 4.97 11.66 2.88
N PRO A 165 4.62 12.43 1.84
CA PRO A 165 3.38 13.20 1.83
C PRO A 165 2.14 12.29 1.73
N LEU A 166 1.05 12.71 2.38
CA LEU A 166 -0.25 12.03 2.31
C LEU A 166 -1.09 12.45 1.10
N GLU A 167 -0.89 13.68 0.61
CA GLU A 167 -1.62 14.20 -0.54
C GLU A 167 -1.26 13.42 -1.81
N PRO A 168 -2.25 13.00 -2.62
CA PRO A 168 -2.00 12.23 -3.81
C PRO A 168 -1.32 13.08 -4.88
N LEU A 169 -0.14 12.66 -5.29
CA LEU A 169 0.49 13.07 -6.54
C LEU A 169 -0.09 12.27 -7.71
N HIS A 170 -0.35 12.98 -8.81
CA HIS A 170 -0.69 12.36 -10.08
C HIS A 170 0.51 11.59 -10.63
N ARG A 171 0.25 10.39 -11.15
CA ARG A 171 1.28 9.53 -11.75
C ARG A 171 0.83 9.15 -13.15
N PRO A 172 1.68 9.26 -14.17
CA PRO A 172 1.34 8.78 -15.50
C PRO A 172 1.16 7.26 -15.49
N LEU A 173 0.47 6.72 -16.50
CA LEU A 173 0.49 5.29 -16.74
C LEU A 173 1.95 4.85 -17.00
N PRO A 174 2.48 3.87 -16.25
CA PRO A 174 3.86 3.41 -16.45
C PRO A 174 4.08 2.89 -17.87
N GLN A 175 5.19 3.30 -18.49
CA GLN A 175 5.55 2.89 -19.85
C GLN A 175 6.70 1.87 -19.89
N CYS A 176 7.23 1.52 -18.71
CA CYS A 176 8.39 0.65 -18.57
C CYS A 176 8.36 -0.10 -17.23
N PRO A 177 9.05 -1.26 -17.10
CA PRO A 177 9.10 -2.00 -15.84
C PRO A 177 9.64 -1.18 -14.66
N ALA A 178 10.69 -0.38 -14.86
CA ALA A 178 11.24 0.50 -13.83
C ALA A 178 10.23 1.58 -13.39
N CYS A 179 9.49 2.14 -14.36
CA CYS A 179 8.43 3.11 -14.15
C CYS A 179 7.28 2.53 -13.30
N ALA A 180 6.96 1.24 -13.53
CA ALA A 180 5.96 0.51 -12.76
C ALA A 180 6.44 0.23 -11.33
N ALA A 181 7.72 -0.14 -11.15
CA ALA A 181 8.34 -0.30 -9.83
C ALA A 181 8.36 1.01 -9.03
N GLU A 182 8.70 2.13 -9.66
CA GLU A 182 8.67 3.44 -9.02
C GLU A 182 7.24 3.84 -8.60
N THR A 183 6.25 3.56 -9.45
CA THR A 183 4.83 3.80 -9.14
C THR A 183 4.34 2.89 -8.01
N GLY A 184 4.76 1.62 -8.00
CA GLY A 184 4.51 0.66 -6.91
C GLY A 184 5.10 1.14 -5.59
N ARG A 185 6.37 1.54 -5.58
CA ARG A 185 7.07 2.12 -4.42
C ARG A 185 6.35 3.35 -3.88
N TYR A 186 5.95 4.26 -4.77
CA TYR A 186 5.21 5.47 -4.40
C TYR A 186 3.87 5.14 -3.73
N VAL A 187 3.03 4.31 -4.34
CA VAL A 187 1.70 4.00 -3.78
C VAL A 187 1.81 3.21 -2.47
N LEU A 188 2.84 2.37 -2.32
CA LEU A 188 3.16 1.68 -1.07
C LEU A 188 3.61 2.64 0.03
N GLY A 189 4.54 3.54 -0.27
CA GLY A 189 4.99 4.58 0.66
C GLY A 189 3.83 5.42 1.15
N ARG A 190 2.99 5.90 0.22
CA ARG A 190 1.78 6.63 0.58
C ARG A 190 0.82 5.80 1.44
N GLY A 191 0.59 4.53 1.09
CA GLY A 191 -0.22 3.62 1.90
C GLY A 191 0.31 3.43 3.31
N LEU A 192 1.64 3.30 3.47
CA LEU A 192 2.30 3.19 4.76
C LEU A 192 2.17 4.48 5.56
N ALA A 193 2.40 5.64 4.94
CA ALA A 193 2.24 6.94 5.59
C ALA A 193 0.81 7.14 6.12
N ILE A 194 -0.21 6.84 5.31
CA ILE A 194 -1.63 6.85 5.73
C ILE A 194 -1.85 5.94 6.94
N GLY A 195 -1.31 4.72 6.90
CA GLY A 195 -1.44 3.76 7.99
C GLY A 195 -0.77 4.21 9.28
N LEU A 196 0.43 4.78 9.20
CA LEU A 196 1.16 5.31 10.34
C LEU A 196 0.44 6.52 10.96
N THR A 197 0.01 7.48 10.14
CA THR A 197 -0.78 8.63 10.61
C THR A 197 -2.06 8.19 11.30
N ALA A 198 -2.80 7.25 10.72
CA ALA A 198 -4.01 6.71 11.34
C ALA A 198 -3.72 5.93 12.63
N ALA A 199 -2.59 5.20 12.70
CA ALA A 199 -2.18 4.49 13.90
C ALA A 199 -1.82 5.45 15.04
N VAL A 200 -1.12 6.56 14.76
CA VAL A 200 -0.81 7.61 15.75
C VAL A 200 -2.09 8.28 16.22
N HIS A 201 -2.94 8.72 15.28
CA HIS A 201 -4.23 9.34 15.60
C HIS A 201 -5.09 8.44 16.51
N ALA A 202 -5.14 7.14 16.23
CA ALA A 202 -5.87 6.17 17.03
C ALA A 202 -5.17 5.75 18.34
N GLY A 203 -4.06 6.41 18.71
CA GLY A 203 -3.27 6.14 19.92
C GLY A 203 -2.63 4.76 19.95
N ARG A 204 -2.32 4.17 18.79
CA ARG A 204 -1.77 2.82 18.66
C ARG A 204 -0.25 2.83 18.59
N TYR A 205 0.31 3.77 17.83
CA TYR A 205 1.76 3.90 17.62
C TYR A 205 2.26 5.25 18.15
N ARG A 206 3.55 5.27 18.46
CA ARG A 206 4.35 6.48 18.69
C ARG A 206 5.79 6.20 18.25
N TRP A 207 6.57 7.23 17.97
CA TRP A 207 8.01 7.15 17.71
C TRP A 207 8.67 8.48 18.10
N GLU A 208 9.98 8.51 18.14
CA GLU A 208 10.76 9.73 18.36
C GLU A 208 11.25 10.30 17.02
N GLY A 209 11.12 11.61 16.82
CA GLY A 209 11.56 12.30 15.61
C GLY A 209 10.74 11.98 14.35
N ALA A 210 11.37 12.12 13.19
CA ALA A 210 10.76 11.82 11.89
C ALA A 210 10.90 10.34 11.55
N PHE A 211 9.82 9.70 11.12
CA PHE A 211 9.84 8.32 10.63
C PHE A 211 10.10 8.31 9.11
N ARG A 212 11.15 7.60 8.67
CA ARG A 212 11.47 7.42 7.24
C ARG A 212 10.62 6.30 6.63
N VAL A 213 9.48 6.68 6.08
CA VAL A 213 8.56 5.81 5.35
C VAL A 213 9.26 5.18 4.15
N THR A 214 10.10 5.95 3.45
CA THR A 214 10.85 5.47 2.28
C THR A 214 11.76 4.28 2.64
N ASP A 215 12.55 4.44 3.70
CA ASP A 215 13.48 3.40 4.17
C ASP A 215 12.73 2.15 4.67
N ALA A 216 11.58 2.34 5.33
CA ALA A 216 10.74 1.24 5.78
C ALA A 216 10.14 0.45 4.60
N VAL A 217 9.72 1.12 3.52
CA VAL A 217 9.24 0.47 2.29
C VAL A 217 10.38 -0.27 1.59
N ASP A 218 11.54 0.38 1.42
CA ASP A 218 12.69 -0.24 0.74
C ASP A 218 13.16 -1.50 1.46
N ARG A 219 13.17 -1.47 2.80
CA ARG A 219 13.47 -2.66 3.61
C ARG A 219 12.40 -3.74 3.47
N ALA A 220 11.12 -3.38 3.46
CA ALA A 220 10.02 -4.34 3.43
C ALA A 220 9.79 -4.98 2.05
N ALA A 221 10.20 -4.30 0.99
CA ALA A 221 9.92 -4.65 -0.41
C ALA A 221 11.18 -4.89 -1.24
N TRP A 222 12.33 -5.06 -0.57
CA TRP A 222 13.65 -5.17 -1.20
C TRP A 222 13.72 -6.24 -2.30
N ASP A 223 13.02 -7.36 -2.12
CA ASP A 223 13.02 -8.53 -3.01
C ASP A 223 11.96 -8.46 -4.13
N VAL A 224 10.99 -7.56 -4.02
CA VAL A 224 9.86 -7.48 -4.95
C VAL A 224 9.86 -6.21 -5.79
N LEU A 225 10.47 -5.11 -5.32
CA LEU A 225 10.56 -3.84 -6.05
C LEU A 225 11.91 -3.63 -6.76
N GLU A 226 12.68 -4.69 -7.00
CA GLU A 226 13.95 -4.59 -7.71
C GLU A 226 13.74 -3.97 -9.11
N VAL A 227 14.50 -2.89 -9.37
CA VAL A 227 14.68 -2.38 -10.71
C VAL A 227 15.65 -3.33 -11.39
N SER A 228 15.15 -4.23 -12.25
CA SER A 228 16.00 -5.00 -13.14
C SER A 228 16.82 -4.04 -14.01
N GLY A 229 18.03 -3.74 -13.55
CA GLY A 229 18.87 -2.66 -14.05
C GLY A 229 20.26 -2.64 -13.41
N THR A 230 20.77 -3.80 -13.03
CA THR A 230 22.22 -4.03 -13.01
C THR A 230 22.46 -5.28 -13.83
N GLU A 231 22.73 -5.09 -15.12
CA GLU A 231 23.50 -6.08 -15.86
C GLU A 231 24.78 -6.30 -15.06
N HIS A 232 24.85 -7.45 -14.39
CA HIS A 232 26.09 -7.96 -13.87
C HIS A 232 26.97 -8.23 -15.10
N HIS A 233 27.77 -7.25 -15.51
CA HIS A 233 28.82 -7.49 -16.49
C HIS A 233 29.68 -8.62 -15.93
N ALA A 234 29.50 -9.80 -16.51
CA ALA A 234 30.39 -10.92 -16.31
C ALA A 234 31.81 -10.41 -16.51
N HIS A 235 32.61 -10.54 -15.46
CA HIS A 235 34.02 -10.22 -15.48
C HIS A 235 34.68 -11.16 -16.49
N ASP A 236 34.81 -10.71 -17.73
CA ASP A 236 35.49 -11.42 -18.80
C ASP A 236 36.98 -11.42 -18.45
N THR A 237 37.39 -12.45 -17.73
CA THR A 237 38.78 -12.72 -17.38
C THR A 237 39.45 -13.34 -18.59
N ALA A 238 39.76 -12.50 -19.58
CA ALA A 238 40.63 -12.88 -20.68
C ALA A 238 42.03 -13.17 -20.12
N HIS A 239 42.35 -14.46 -19.97
CA HIS A 239 43.71 -14.95 -19.84
C HIS A 239 44.55 -14.51 -21.05
N PRO A 240 45.72 -13.86 -20.86
CA PRO A 240 46.67 -13.73 -21.95
C PRO A 240 47.31 -15.10 -22.21
N LYS A 241 47.04 -15.66 -23.40
CA LYS A 241 47.82 -16.79 -23.92
C LYS A 241 49.23 -16.30 -24.24
N ASP A 242 50.20 -16.93 -23.60
CA ASP A 242 51.61 -16.92 -23.96
C ASP A 242 51.80 -17.11 -25.48
N ALA A 243 52.42 -16.11 -26.11
CA ALA A 243 53.02 -16.26 -27.44
C ALA A 243 54.55 -16.29 -27.26
N ARG A 244 55.10 -17.50 -27.17
CA ARG A 244 56.52 -17.79 -27.36
C ARG A 244 56.69 -18.71 -28.58
N ALA A 245 57.58 -18.27 -29.48
CA ALA A 245 58.27 -18.99 -30.57
C ALA A 245 57.40 -19.41 -31.78
N ALA A 246 57.84 -19.38 -33.05
CA ALA A 246 59.16 -19.27 -33.64
C ALA A 246 59.04 -18.83 -35.12
N GLN A 247 59.92 -17.93 -35.57
CA GLN A 247 60.82 -18.03 -36.74
C GLN A 247 61.53 -16.70 -36.99
#